data_AF-T1I4W7-F1
#
_entry.id   AF-T1I4W7-F1
#
_cell.length_a   1.000
_cell.length_b   1.000
_cell.length_c   1.000
_cell.angle_alpha   90.00
_cell.angle_beta   90.00
_cell.angle_gamma   90.00
#
_symmetry.space_group_name_H-M   'P 1'
#
loop_
_entity.id
_entity.type
_entity.pdbx_description
1 polymer ?
#
loop_
_entity_poly.entity_id
_entity_poly.type
_entity_poly.pdbx_seq_one_letter_code
_entity_poly.pdbx_strand_id
1 'polypeptide(L)'
;MPVPQTFFALYDPLNIASYTGSSSEEDDVSPRQKEQKSSTGFSDFCVRNIKEHAFGRREIEIAEQEMPGIMALRKRAVDDKPLKNAKIVGCTHINAQTAVLLETLVELGAQVRWSACNIYSTQNEVAAALAEAGFYMMISEATAECREEKDKEPLYSSLGESEFKGLH
;
A
#
# COMPACT_ATOMS: atom_id res chain seq x y z
N MET A 1 -28.52 71.77 13.08
CA MET A 1 -28.59 72.17 11.65
C MET A 1 -27.64 71.28 10.85
N PRO A 2 -27.95 71.00 9.57
CA PRO A 2 -27.62 69.73 8.92
C PRO A 2 -26.52 69.81 7.82
N VAL A 3 -25.99 68.63 7.45
CA VAL A 3 -25.32 68.17 6.19
C VAL A 3 -24.02 68.87 5.70
N PRO A 4 -23.15 68.23 4.85
CA PRO A 4 -23.41 67.07 3.98
C PRO A 4 -22.36 65.93 3.92
N GLN A 5 -22.83 64.83 3.32
CA GLN A 5 -22.07 63.70 2.77
C GLN A 5 -21.21 64.12 1.57
N THR A 6 -20.04 63.50 1.39
CA THR A 6 -19.46 63.27 0.06
C THR A 6 -18.76 61.91 0.02
N PHE A 7 -19.39 61.03 -0.74
CA PHE A 7 -18.90 59.82 -1.39
C PHE A 7 -17.65 60.13 -2.24
N PHE A 8 -16.62 59.27 -2.26
CA PHE A 8 -15.91 58.86 -3.49
C PHE A 8 -14.95 57.70 -3.17
N ALA A 9 -15.24 56.55 -3.75
CA ALA A 9 -14.33 55.42 -3.87
C ALA A 9 -13.20 55.79 -4.86
N LEU A 10 -11.95 55.54 -4.46
CA LEU A 10 -10.82 55.43 -5.37
C LEU A 10 -10.07 54.14 -5.04
N TYR A 11 -10.46 53.09 -5.74
CA TYR A 11 -9.58 52.01 -6.15
C TYR A 11 -8.48 52.64 -7.01
N ASP A 12 -7.20 52.42 -6.70
CA ASP A 12 -6.22 52.25 -7.77
C ASP A 12 -5.06 51.33 -7.33
N PRO A 13 -4.63 50.38 -8.17
CA PRO A 13 -3.70 49.30 -7.86
C PRO A 13 -2.28 49.68 -8.28
N LEU A 14 -1.31 49.57 -7.38
CA LEU A 14 0.10 49.62 -7.76
C LEU A 14 0.92 48.56 -7.03
N ASN A 15 1.14 47.46 -7.75
CA ASN A 15 2.47 47.01 -8.14
C ASN A 15 3.49 46.75 -7.02
N ILE A 16 3.56 45.50 -6.54
CA ILE A 16 4.79 44.92 -5.99
C ILE A 16 5.20 43.74 -6.88
N ALA A 17 6.19 44.01 -7.73
CA ALA A 17 6.89 43.03 -8.51
C ALA A 17 7.83 42.18 -7.64
N SER A 18 7.88 40.89 -7.97
CA SER A 18 9.00 39.95 -7.83
C SER A 18 9.71 39.81 -6.48
N TYR A 19 9.44 38.71 -5.79
CA TYR A 19 10.52 37.82 -5.33
C TYR A 19 10.11 36.38 -5.60
N THR A 20 10.78 35.74 -6.55
CA THR A 20 10.80 34.29 -6.69
C THR A 20 11.52 33.72 -5.48
N GLY A 21 10.76 33.20 -4.52
CA GLY A 21 11.24 32.32 -3.46
C GLY A 21 10.63 30.95 -3.68
N SER A 22 11.33 30.10 -4.44
CA SER A 22 11.07 28.67 -4.46
C SER A 22 11.30 28.14 -3.04
N SER A 23 10.23 27.85 -2.32
CA SER A 23 10.28 27.02 -1.11
C SER A 23 9.16 26.01 -1.24
N SER A 24 9.58 24.75 -1.33
CA SER A 24 8.76 23.58 -1.56
C SER A 24 7.83 23.39 -0.36
N GLU A 25 6.62 23.91 -0.43
CA GLU A 25 5.54 23.55 0.48
C GLU A 25 4.87 22.27 -0.02
N GLU A 26 5.54 21.13 0.20
CA GLU A 26 4.87 19.83 0.25
C GLU A 26 5.24 19.19 1.56
N ASP A 27 4.53 19.53 2.65
CA ASP A 27 4.46 18.72 3.88
C ASP A 27 3.37 19.28 4.83
N ASP A 28 2.12 19.34 4.36
CA ASP A 28 0.97 19.30 5.29
C ASP A 28 -0.24 18.62 4.63
N VAL A 29 -0.12 17.30 4.44
CA VAL A 29 -1.26 16.45 4.12
C VAL A 29 -1.47 15.51 5.29
N SER A 30 -2.59 15.70 6.01
CA SER A 30 -3.06 14.74 7.01
C SER A 30 -3.12 13.34 6.38
N PRO A 31 -2.45 12.32 6.94
CA PRO A 31 -2.26 11.02 6.28
C PRO A 31 -3.54 10.17 6.14
N ARG A 32 -4.70 10.66 6.63
CA ARG A 32 -5.97 9.92 6.68
C ARG A 32 -6.71 9.78 5.34
N GLN A 33 -6.26 10.37 4.23
CA GLN A 33 -7.09 10.49 3.01
C GLN A 33 -6.32 10.33 1.68
N LYS A 34 -5.39 9.38 1.58
CA LYS A 34 -4.85 9.00 0.27
C LYS A 34 -5.33 7.61 -0.12
N GLU A 35 -6.26 7.55 -1.07
CA GLU A 35 -6.49 6.35 -1.88
C GLU A 35 -5.16 5.98 -2.56
N GLN A 36 -4.42 5.04 -1.97
CA GLN A 36 -3.20 4.52 -2.59
C GLN A 36 -3.58 3.49 -3.65
N LYS A 37 -3.06 3.68 -4.85
CA LYS A 37 -3.23 2.75 -5.98
C LYS A 37 -1.85 2.37 -6.48
N SER A 38 -1.67 1.10 -6.80
CA SER A 38 -0.47 0.66 -7.52
C SER A 38 -0.51 1.18 -8.98
N SER A 39 0.60 1.08 -9.70
CA SER A 39 0.61 1.37 -11.15
C SER A 39 -0.35 0.47 -11.95
N THR A 40 -0.66 -0.71 -11.43
CA THR A 40 -1.61 -1.68 -12.00
C THR A 40 -3.06 -1.41 -11.63
N GLY A 41 -3.34 -0.36 -10.84
CA GLY A 41 -4.69 -0.01 -10.39
C GLY A 41 -5.21 -0.87 -9.23
N PHE A 42 -4.36 -1.69 -8.63
CA PHE A 42 -4.69 -2.46 -7.43
C PHE A 42 -4.77 -1.49 -6.23
N SER A 43 -5.82 -1.66 -5.40
CA SER A 43 -6.09 -0.81 -4.23
C SER A 43 -6.44 -1.60 -2.97
N ASP A 44 -6.38 -2.94 -3.02
CA ASP A 44 -6.62 -3.77 -1.83
C ASP A 44 -5.36 -4.02 -1.01
N PHE A 45 -4.73 -2.91 -0.60
CA PHE A 45 -3.61 -2.90 0.34
C PHE A 45 -3.66 -1.66 1.24
N CYS A 46 -2.85 -1.69 2.29
CA CYS A 46 -2.69 -0.60 3.22
C CYS A 46 -1.23 -0.53 3.68
N VAL A 47 -0.50 0.42 3.11
CA VAL A 47 0.93 0.64 3.36
C VAL A 47 1.19 2.12 3.61
N ARG A 48 2.31 2.45 4.25
CA ARG A 48 2.65 3.83 4.60
C ARG A 48 2.81 4.73 3.38
N ASN A 49 3.60 4.29 2.39
CA ASN A 49 3.87 5.07 1.19
C ASN A 49 4.18 4.17 0.00
N ILE A 50 3.24 4.06 -0.96
CA ILE A 50 3.43 3.24 -2.16
C ILE A 50 4.61 3.70 -3.03
N LYS A 51 5.01 4.99 -2.98
CA LYS A 51 6.09 5.54 -3.83
C LYS A 51 7.48 4.95 -3.53
N GLU A 52 7.66 4.31 -2.37
CA GLU A 52 8.92 3.67 -1.97
C GLU A 52 9.10 2.27 -2.57
N HIS A 53 8.14 1.78 -3.36
CA HIS A 53 8.15 0.46 -3.99
C HIS A 53 9.44 0.16 -4.76
N ALA A 54 10.02 1.16 -5.43
CA ALA A 54 11.25 0.98 -6.22
C ALA A 54 12.46 0.67 -5.35
N PHE A 55 12.53 1.25 -4.14
CA PHE A 55 13.59 0.95 -3.19
C PHE A 55 13.40 -0.44 -2.58
N GLY A 56 12.18 -0.76 -2.14
CA GLY A 56 11.87 -2.09 -1.62
C GLY A 56 12.10 -3.22 -2.63
N ARG A 57 11.86 -2.97 -3.93
CA ARG A 57 12.15 -3.95 -4.98
C ARG A 57 13.63 -4.33 -5.04
N ARG A 58 14.53 -3.35 -4.89
CA ARG A 58 15.99 -3.61 -4.86
C ARG A 58 16.38 -4.43 -3.65
N GLU A 59 15.80 -4.14 -2.48
CA GLU A 59 16.06 -4.92 -1.26
C GLU A 59 15.59 -6.38 -1.42
N ILE A 60 14.45 -6.60 -2.06
CA ILE A 60 13.95 -7.96 -2.38
C ILE A 60 14.94 -8.68 -3.31
N GLU A 61 15.42 -8.02 -4.37
CA GLU A 61 16.40 -8.59 -5.31
C GLU A 61 17.72 -8.99 -4.62
N ILE A 62 18.17 -8.20 -3.65
CA ILE A 62 19.34 -8.54 -2.82
C ILE A 62 19.03 -9.77 -1.97
N ALA A 63 17.87 -9.80 -1.30
CA ALA A 63 17.46 -10.93 -0.48
C ALA A 63 17.31 -12.25 -1.27
N GLU A 64 16.89 -12.20 -2.54
CA GLU A 64 16.84 -13.40 -3.40
C GLU A 64 18.22 -14.04 -3.58
N GLN A 65 19.27 -13.23 -3.69
CA GLN A 65 20.65 -13.71 -3.83
C GLN A 65 21.17 -14.34 -2.53
N GLU A 66 20.73 -13.84 -1.38
CA GLU A 66 21.10 -14.36 -0.06
C GLU A 66 20.27 -15.57 0.38
N MET A 67 19.20 -15.92 -0.36
CA MET A 67 18.28 -17.01 -0.04
C MET A 67 18.27 -18.14 -1.10
N PRO A 68 19.42 -18.76 -1.42
CA PRO A 68 19.52 -19.75 -2.50
C PRO A 68 18.66 -21.00 -2.26
N GLY A 69 18.39 -21.35 -0.99
CA GLY A 69 17.56 -22.48 -0.63
C GLY A 69 16.10 -22.32 -1.09
N ILE A 70 15.50 -21.16 -0.85
CA ILE A 70 14.12 -20.88 -1.28
C ILE A 70 14.06 -20.74 -2.81
N MET A 71 15.06 -20.13 -3.44
CA MET A 71 15.14 -20.05 -4.90
C MET A 71 15.26 -21.42 -5.57
N ALA A 72 16.02 -22.35 -4.96
CA ALA A 72 16.10 -23.73 -5.45
C ALA A 72 14.77 -24.47 -5.30
N LEU A 73 14.03 -24.25 -4.19
CA LEU A 73 12.70 -24.83 -4.00
C LEU A 73 11.70 -24.29 -5.01
N ARG A 74 11.67 -22.98 -5.21
CA ARG A 74 10.85 -22.28 -6.21
C ARG A 74 11.06 -22.91 -7.59
N LYS A 75 12.32 -23.01 -8.06
CA LYS A 75 12.66 -23.62 -9.36
C LYS A 75 12.25 -25.07 -9.51
N ARG A 76 12.28 -25.86 -8.43
CA ARG A 76 11.92 -27.29 -8.48
C ARG A 76 10.41 -27.53 -8.47
N ALA A 77 9.66 -26.70 -7.76
CA ALA A 77 8.23 -26.90 -7.53
C ALA A 77 7.31 -26.02 -8.39
N VAL A 78 7.88 -25.13 -9.21
CA VAL A 78 7.11 -24.22 -10.08
C VAL A 78 6.22 -24.94 -11.09
N ASP A 79 6.69 -26.08 -11.64
CA ASP A 79 5.94 -26.85 -12.63
C ASP A 79 4.77 -27.60 -12.00
N ASP A 80 5.00 -28.16 -10.80
CA ASP A 80 4.01 -28.96 -10.07
C ASP A 80 2.92 -28.10 -9.41
N LYS A 81 3.20 -26.80 -9.18
CA LYS A 81 2.32 -25.83 -8.49
C LYS A 81 1.61 -26.45 -7.28
N PRO A 82 2.35 -26.94 -6.27
CA PRO A 82 1.79 -27.70 -5.17
C PRO A 82 0.79 -26.90 -4.31
N LEU A 83 0.82 -25.57 -4.41
CA LEU A 83 -0.07 -24.67 -3.67
C LEU A 83 -1.22 -24.12 -4.51
N LYS A 84 -1.49 -24.70 -5.69
CA LYS A 84 -2.61 -24.29 -6.53
C LYS A 84 -3.92 -24.27 -5.74
N ASN A 85 -4.61 -23.13 -5.75
CA ASN A 85 -5.86 -22.85 -5.02
C ASN A 85 -5.71 -22.78 -3.48
N ALA A 86 -4.51 -22.88 -2.93
CA ALA A 86 -4.31 -22.67 -1.51
C ALA A 86 -4.52 -21.19 -1.19
N LYS A 87 -5.35 -20.89 -0.19
CA LYS A 87 -5.55 -19.54 0.35
C LYS A 87 -4.79 -19.43 1.66
N ILE A 88 -3.73 -18.65 1.68
CA ILE A 88 -2.83 -18.51 2.83
C ILE A 88 -2.98 -17.11 3.39
N VAL A 89 -3.28 -17.04 4.68
CA VAL A 89 -3.27 -15.78 5.44
C VAL A 89 -2.15 -15.86 6.46
N GLY A 90 -1.28 -14.86 6.49
CA GLY A 90 -0.16 -14.82 7.43
C GLY A 90 -0.05 -13.48 8.15
N CYS A 91 0.55 -13.54 9.33
CA CYS A 91 0.88 -12.38 10.13
C CYS A 91 2.30 -12.55 10.69
N THR A 92 3.28 -11.88 10.09
CA THR A 92 4.69 -11.97 10.48
C THR A 92 5.37 -10.62 10.34
N HIS A 93 6.65 -10.54 10.69
CA HIS A 93 7.48 -9.38 10.39
C HIS A 93 7.58 -9.21 8.86
N ILE A 94 7.45 -7.99 8.38
CA ILE A 94 7.60 -7.66 6.96
C ILE A 94 9.02 -7.18 6.72
N ASN A 95 9.79 -8.00 6.02
CA ASN A 95 11.15 -7.71 5.60
C ASN A 95 11.39 -8.26 4.19
N ALA A 96 12.53 -7.91 3.58
CA ALA A 96 12.91 -8.39 2.24
C ALA A 96 12.87 -9.93 2.14
N GLN A 97 13.31 -10.65 3.17
CA GLN A 97 13.30 -12.12 3.19
C GLN A 97 11.89 -12.73 3.14
N THR A 98 10.94 -12.12 3.86
CA THR A 98 9.53 -12.54 3.87
C THR A 98 8.87 -12.23 2.52
N ALA A 99 9.27 -11.14 1.86
CA ALA A 99 8.80 -10.85 0.50
C ALA A 99 9.24 -11.94 -0.49
N VAL A 100 10.49 -12.41 -0.42
CA VAL A 100 10.97 -13.54 -1.23
C VAL A 100 10.17 -14.82 -0.96
N LEU A 101 9.82 -15.08 0.29
CA LEU A 101 8.96 -16.20 0.67
C LEU A 101 7.55 -16.04 0.07
N LEU A 102 6.93 -14.87 0.20
CA LEU A 102 5.59 -14.56 -0.31
C LEU A 102 5.50 -14.73 -1.83
N GLU A 103 6.48 -14.17 -2.56
CA GLU A 103 6.57 -14.34 -4.01
C GLU A 103 6.72 -15.81 -4.40
N THR A 104 7.47 -16.58 -3.62
CA THR A 104 7.59 -18.02 -3.84
C THR A 104 6.25 -18.72 -3.66
N LEU A 105 5.48 -18.40 -2.61
CA LEU A 105 4.17 -19.02 -2.38
C LEU A 105 3.20 -18.74 -3.55
N VAL A 106 3.21 -17.52 -4.08
CA VAL A 106 2.38 -17.14 -5.22
C VAL A 106 2.82 -17.84 -6.50
N GLU A 107 4.13 -17.92 -6.77
CA GLU A 107 4.65 -18.68 -7.92
C GLU A 107 4.27 -20.16 -7.88
N LEU A 108 4.24 -20.75 -6.67
CA LEU A 108 3.78 -22.12 -6.44
C LEU A 108 2.24 -22.28 -6.53
N GLY A 109 1.50 -21.20 -6.79
CA GLY A 109 0.06 -21.18 -7.09
C GLY A 109 -0.85 -20.77 -5.94
N ALA A 110 -0.30 -20.29 -4.82
CA ALA A 110 -1.10 -19.86 -3.67
C ALA A 110 -1.66 -18.45 -3.87
N GLN A 111 -2.81 -18.18 -3.24
CA GLN A 111 -3.33 -16.83 -3.02
C GLN A 111 -2.96 -16.41 -1.61
N VAL A 112 -2.22 -15.31 -1.46
CA VAL A 112 -1.71 -14.85 -0.16
C VAL A 112 -2.34 -13.52 0.24
N ARG A 113 -2.70 -13.40 1.52
CA ARG A 113 -2.97 -12.12 2.19
C ARG A 113 -2.10 -12.04 3.43
N TRP A 114 -1.46 -10.91 3.65
CA TRP A 114 -0.46 -10.81 4.71
C TRP A 114 -0.63 -9.55 5.53
N SER A 115 -0.35 -9.68 6.83
CA SER A 115 -0.34 -8.57 7.76
C SER A 115 0.97 -8.48 8.52
N ALA A 116 1.38 -7.26 8.87
CA ALA A 116 2.52 -7.04 9.74
C ALA A 116 2.14 -7.31 11.20
N CYS A 117 2.90 -8.15 11.90
CA CYS A 117 2.66 -8.43 13.33
C CYS A 117 3.17 -7.33 14.28
N ASN A 118 4.07 -6.45 13.81
CA ASN A 118 4.65 -5.37 14.62
C ASN A 118 5.06 -4.17 13.74
N ILE A 119 4.53 -2.99 14.10
CA ILE A 119 4.76 -1.72 13.41
C ILE A 119 6.24 -1.33 13.35
N TYR A 120 7.02 -1.59 14.41
CA TYR A 120 8.43 -1.17 14.46
C TYR A 120 9.38 -2.07 13.67
N SER A 121 8.90 -3.23 13.25
CA SER A 121 9.69 -4.24 12.53
C SER A 121 9.37 -4.31 11.04
N THR A 122 8.46 -3.46 10.58
CA THR A 122 8.01 -3.47 9.19
C THR A 122 8.93 -2.58 8.37
N GLN A 123 9.55 -3.15 7.34
CA GLN A 123 10.21 -2.40 6.27
C GLN A 123 9.13 -1.86 5.32
N ASN A 124 8.82 -0.57 5.42
CA ASN A 124 7.71 0.06 4.71
C ASN A 124 7.91 0.04 3.19
N GLU A 125 9.15 0.22 2.77
CA GLU A 125 9.62 0.12 1.40
C GLU A 125 9.34 -1.26 0.80
N VAL A 126 9.59 -2.33 1.55
CA VAL A 126 9.33 -3.71 1.12
C VAL A 126 7.84 -3.99 1.06
N ALA A 127 7.08 -3.50 2.05
CA ALA A 127 5.63 -3.60 2.03
C ALA A 127 5.02 -2.87 0.82
N ALA A 128 5.56 -1.70 0.46
CA ALA A 128 5.18 -0.97 -0.74
C ALA A 128 5.53 -1.74 -2.02
N ALA A 129 6.70 -2.38 -2.08
CA ALA A 129 7.09 -3.20 -3.23
C ALA A 129 6.18 -4.42 -3.44
N LEU A 130 5.70 -5.03 -2.35
CA LEU A 130 4.72 -6.12 -2.38
C LEU A 130 3.33 -5.61 -2.79
N ALA A 131 2.88 -4.49 -2.22
CA ALA A 131 1.61 -3.87 -2.60
C ALA A 131 1.58 -3.49 -4.10
N GLU A 132 2.69 -2.95 -4.61
CA GLU A 132 2.84 -2.60 -6.03
C GLU A 132 2.78 -3.85 -6.93
N ALA A 133 3.33 -4.97 -6.46
CA ALA A 133 3.25 -6.26 -7.15
C ALA A 133 1.86 -6.93 -7.06
N GLY A 134 0.88 -6.28 -6.41
CA GLY A 134 -0.49 -6.78 -6.31
C GLY A 134 -0.75 -7.70 -5.13
N PHE A 135 0.12 -7.72 -4.12
CA PHE A 135 -0.09 -8.50 -2.90
C PHE A 135 -1.02 -7.74 -1.94
N TYR A 136 -1.95 -8.48 -1.33
CA TYR A 136 -2.81 -7.96 -0.26
C TYR A 136 -2.00 -7.77 1.02
N MET A 137 -1.51 -6.56 1.23
CA MET A 137 -0.66 -6.19 2.37
C MET A 137 -1.41 -5.27 3.33
N MET A 138 -1.41 -5.59 4.62
CA MET A 138 -1.96 -4.71 5.67
C MET A 138 -0.95 -4.47 6.80
N ILE A 139 -0.50 -3.22 6.94
CA ILE A 139 0.38 -2.81 8.04
C ILE A 139 -0.45 -2.13 9.12
N SER A 140 -0.29 -2.53 10.38
CA SER A 140 -1.13 -2.10 11.51
C SER A 140 -1.05 -0.61 11.87
N GLU A 141 0.01 0.10 11.47
CA GLU A 141 0.08 1.56 11.61
C GLU A 141 -0.82 2.25 10.56
N ALA A 142 -0.77 1.77 9.33
CA ALA A 142 -1.59 2.27 8.23
C ALA A 142 -3.07 1.85 8.38
N THR A 143 -3.39 0.76 9.11
CA THR A 143 -4.78 0.32 9.26
C THR A 143 -5.66 1.30 10.03
N ALA A 144 -5.11 2.22 10.83
CA ALA A 144 -5.91 3.30 11.41
C ALA A 144 -6.34 4.34 10.36
N GLU A 145 -5.54 4.52 9.30
CA GLU A 145 -5.76 5.49 8.22
C GLU A 145 -6.55 4.89 7.05
N CYS A 146 -6.37 3.59 6.78
CA CYS A 146 -7.05 2.89 5.67
C CYS A 146 -8.46 2.38 6.00
N ARG A 147 -8.90 2.45 7.27
CA ARG A 147 -10.16 1.82 7.73
C ARG A 147 -11.42 2.65 7.46
N GLU A 148 -11.29 3.94 7.14
CA GLU A 148 -12.49 4.77 6.93
C GLU A 148 -13.26 4.46 5.64
N GLU A 149 -12.72 3.68 4.68
CA GLU A 149 -13.40 3.42 3.40
C GLU A 149 -13.95 1.99 3.22
N LYS A 150 -13.50 1.00 4.00
CA LYS A 150 -13.78 -0.43 3.72
C LYS A 150 -14.86 -1.09 4.59
N ASP A 151 -15.60 -0.34 5.41
CA ASP A 151 -16.71 -0.87 6.24
C ASP A 151 -17.99 -1.24 5.45
N LYS A 152 -17.88 -1.58 4.15
CA LYS A 152 -19.00 -2.10 3.34
C LYS A 152 -18.83 -3.51 2.78
N GLU A 153 -17.75 -4.20 3.07
CA GLU A 153 -17.72 -5.65 2.93
C GLU A 153 -16.96 -6.27 4.09
N PRO A 154 -17.56 -7.22 4.83
CA PRO A 154 -16.86 -7.89 5.90
C PRO A 154 -15.63 -8.58 5.31
N LEU A 155 -14.52 -8.53 6.06
CA LEU A 155 -13.20 -9.11 5.77
C LEU A 155 -13.20 -10.64 5.48
N TYR A 156 -14.38 -11.23 5.30
CA TYR A 156 -14.71 -12.64 5.15
C TYR A 156 -15.64 -12.94 3.95
N SER A 157 -16.24 -11.95 3.26
CA SER A 157 -17.24 -12.19 2.18
C SER A 157 -16.67 -12.56 0.82
N SER A 158 -15.38 -12.30 0.55
CA SER A 158 -14.74 -12.71 -0.71
C SER A 158 -14.22 -14.15 -0.71
N LEU A 159 -14.40 -14.89 0.40
CA LEU A 159 -14.44 -16.35 0.36
C LEU A 159 -15.79 -16.74 -0.27
N GLY A 160 -15.79 -16.93 -1.59
CA GLY A 160 -16.96 -17.37 -2.34
C GLY A 160 -17.75 -18.44 -1.59
N GLU A 161 -18.94 -18.05 -1.16
CA GLU A 161 -20.06 -18.96 -0.91
C GLU A 161 -20.47 -19.59 -2.25
N SER A 162 -19.64 -20.49 -2.77
CA SER A 162 -20.07 -21.42 -3.81
C SER A 162 -19.83 -22.82 -3.29
N GLU A 163 -20.95 -23.46 -2.94
CA GLU A 163 -21.13 -24.86 -2.54
C GLU A 163 -20.91 -25.24 -1.07
N PHE A 164 -21.79 -24.72 -0.20
CA PHE A 164 -22.27 -25.44 0.99
C PHE A 164 -23.81 -25.50 0.99
N LYS A 165 -24.38 -26.10 -0.06
CA LYS A 165 -25.77 -26.57 -0.07
C LYS A 165 -25.81 -27.94 -0.72
N GLY A 166 -25.66 -28.98 0.08
CA GLY A 166 -25.84 -30.34 -0.39
C GLY A 166 -25.18 -31.39 0.47
N LEU A 167 -25.51 -31.44 1.77
CA LEU A 167 -25.38 -32.64 2.60
C LEU A 167 -26.16 -32.40 3.90
N HIS A 168 -27.44 -32.73 3.86
CA HIS A 168 -28.20 -33.15 5.02
C HIS A 168 -29.31 -34.12 4.60
#